data_AF-A0A6A5UCG8-F1
#
_entry.id   AF-A0A6A5UCG8-F1
#
_cell.length_a   1.000
_cell.length_b   1.000
_cell.length_c   1.000
_cell.angle_alpha   90.00
_cell.angle_beta   90.00
_cell.angle_gamma   90.00
#
_symmetry.space_group_name_H-M   'P 1'
#
loop_
_entity.id
_entity.type
_entity.pdbx_description
1 polymer ?
#
loop_
_entity_poly.entity_id
_entity_poly.type
_entity_poly.pdbx_seq_one_letter_code
_entity_poly.pdbx_strand_id
1 'polypeptide(L)'
;MRYRRNWRSSTPLANSPRQLPSPTPLANSPRQLPSPTPLANSPRQLPAPALEEMTELSQIADRERIISEATEVCMRHLQSEWGFSKAPRLLVQQFQQARLGGETDTARIFLDAGFQAWFAYFLATKSSQGGSHYTGQRAEQHTISALQQLSTTDKKTVATALANTEVHATVQAAIEELTKRHRLQNTELSVSTSPSTTSPTMQPVNATQDMIETASNNAAEPVPTTIMFPGNICSPPRDIPNSAIEPPSAPDQQTASHPATERIASMFSTYLRGAIRKHGDRAAVSITLYSHLPDGLLSLVILPSRVQYLAHELFGINVEIEGQLRYVVQANGCKLVPKPEITLEGARGEAMPQLFGEWVTRGIEANLIRIEEAKQGLPASCVTMHFTSNQKDDAYLHITMGSIEVYQMYETLFR
;
A
#
# COMPACT_ATOMS: atom_id res chain seq x y z
N MET A 1 -55.35 7.52 -27.34
CA MET A 1 -54.45 8.33 -28.19
C MET A 1 -53.11 7.63 -28.30
N ARG A 2 -52.80 7.06 -29.48
CA ARG A 2 -51.56 6.33 -29.78
C ARG A 2 -50.86 7.07 -30.91
N TYR A 3 -49.62 7.50 -30.72
CA TYR A 3 -48.75 7.93 -31.82
C TYR A 3 -47.59 6.94 -31.94
N ARG A 4 -47.69 6.08 -32.96
CA ARG A 4 -46.55 5.40 -33.61
C ARG A 4 -46.20 6.23 -34.84
N ARG A 5 -44.92 6.52 -35.07
CA ARG A 5 -44.42 6.85 -36.41
C ARG A 5 -43.15 6.05 -36.69
N ASN A 6 -43.31 5.09 -37.59
CA ASN A 6 -42.27 4.38 -38.31
C ASN A 6 -41.53 5.37 -39.23
N TRP A 7 -40.23 5.17 -39.43
CA TRP A 7 -39.56 5.52 -40.68
C TRP A 7 -38.75 4.30 -41.15
N ARG A 8 -39.14 3.77 -42.30
CA ARG A 8 -38.38 2.79 -43.09
C ARG A 8 -37.52 3.54 -44.10
N SER A 9 -36.31 3.01 -44.25
CA SER A 9 -35.42 2.98 -45.42
C SER A 9 -36.02 3.27 -46.80
N SER A 10 -35.28 4.01 -47.64
CA SER A 10 -35.10 3.75 -49.08
C SER A 10 -33.90 4.55 -49.63
N THR A 11 -32.94 3.85 -50.22
CA THR A 11 -31.92 4.34 -51.17
C THR A 11 -32.55 4.70 -52.52
N PRO A 12 -31.85 5.44 -53.39
CA PRO A 12 -31.52 4.83 -54.68
C PRO A 12 -30.11 5.14 -55.23
N LEU A 13 -29.79 4.30 -56.21
CA LEU A 13 -28.60 4.09 -57.03
C LEU A 13 -27.94 5.30 -57.73
N ALA A 14 -26.63 5.11 -57.93
CA ALA A 14 -25.84 5.33 -59.16
C ALA A 14 -25.63 6.76 -59.72
N ASN A 15 -24.36 7.18 -59.79
CA ASN A 15 -23.72 7.63 -61.03
C ASN A 15 -22.21 7.89 -60.86
N SER A 16 -21.40 7.00 -61.46
CA SER A 16 -20.08 7.27 -62.04
C SER A 16 -20.17 6.70 -63.46
N PRO A 17 -19.71 7.39 -64.53
CA PRO A 17 -18.29 7.28 -64.89
C PRO A 17 -17.72 8.49 -65.67
N ARG A 18 -16.40 8.71 -65.58
CA ARG A 18 -15.55 8.97 -66.77
C ARG A 18 -14.06 8.96 -66.40
N GLN A 19 -13.40 7.90 -66.83
CA GLN A 19 -11.98 7.85 -67.14
C GLN A 19 -11.71 8.56 -68.47
N LEU A 20 -10.52 9.14 -68.63
CA LEU A 20 -9.78 9.36 -69.88
C LEU A 20 -8.30 9.64 -69.50
N PRO A 21 -7.32 9.41 -70.40
CA PRO A 21 -6.38 8.31 -70.26
C PRO A 21 -4.92 8.72 -70.03
N SER A 22 -4.12 7.75 -69.62
CA SER A 22 -2.66 7.75 -69.59
C SER A 22 -2.04 7.69 -71.00
N PRO A 23 -0.91 8.37 -71.26
CA PRO A 23 -0.07 8.07 -72.42
C PRO A 23 1.10 7.15 -72.02
N THR A 24 1.25 6.06 -72.77
CA THR A 24 2.41 5.14 -72.77
C THR A 24 3.52 5.63 -73.74
N PRO A 25 4.69 4.98 -73.83
CA PRO A 25 5.99 5.65 -73.77
C PRO A 25 6.64 5.80 -75.16
N LEU A 26 7.40 6.87 -75.36
CA LEU A 26 8.32 6.96 -76.50
C LEU A 26 9.71 6.49 -76.10
N ALA A 27 10.14 5.45 -76.82
CA ALA A 27 11.49 4.96 -76.89
C ALA A 27 12.49 6.07 -77.25
N ASN A 28 13.66 6.06 -76.61
CA ASN A 28 14.96 6.30 -77.26
C ASN A 28 16.10 6.03 -76.27
N SER A 29 16.85 4.96 -76.55
CA SER A 29 18.28 4.81 -76.26
C SER A 29 18.95 4.53 -77.61
N PRO A 30 20.24 4.84 -77.86
CA PRO A 30 21.33 4.81 -76.86
C PRO A 30 22.39 5.91 -76.99
N ARG A 31 23.10 6.21 -75.90
CA ARG A 31 24.53 6.52 -75.97
C ARG A 31 25.21 6.16 -74.66
N GLN A 32 26.11 5.18 -74.76
CA GLN A 32 27.04 4.77 -73.72
C GLN A 32 28.06 5.88 -73.45
N LEU A 33 28.35 6.13 -72.17
CA LEU A 33 29.64 6.60 -71.66
C LEU A 33 29.89 5.90 -70.30
N PRO A 34 31.15 5.59 -69.96
CA PRO A 34 31.49 4.56 -68.99
C PRO A 34 31.37 5.03 -67.53
N SER A 35 31.08 4.06 -66.66
CA SER A 35 30.99 4.15 -65.21
C SER A 35 32.35 4.43 -64.55
N PRO A 36 32.41 5.28 -63.50
CA PRO A 36 33.55 5.30 -62.58
C PRO A 36 33.40 4.19 -61.53
N THR A 37 34.46 3.42 -61.35
CA THR A 37 34.66 2.40 -60.32
C THR A 37 34.51 3.01 -58.92
N PRO A 38 33.78 2.39 -57.96
CA PRO A 38 33.89 2.76 -56.57
C PRO A 38 35.11 2.06 -55.96
N LEU A 39 36.07 2.85 -55.45
CA LEU A 39 37.14 2.37 -54.59
C LEU A 39 36.53 1.65 -53.38
N ALA A 40 36.92 0.40 -53.19
CA ALA A 40 36.69 -0.37 -51.98
C ALA A 40 37.49 0.26 -50.82
N ASN A 41 36.80 0.89 -49.88
CA ASN A 41 37.28 1.10 -48.52
C ASN A 41 36.51 0.12 -47.61
N SER A 42 37.05 -1.09 -47.45
CA SER A 42 36.63 -1.98 -46.37
C SER A 42 37.29 -1.53 -45.07
N PRO A 43 36.55 -1.21 -44.00
CA PRO A 43 37.13 -1.25 -42.67
C PRO A 43 37.40 -2.72 -42.34
N ARG A 44 38.63 -3.02 -41.91
CA ARG A 44 39.00 -4.34 -41.36
C ARG A 44 37.95 -4.78 -40.35
N GLN A 45 37.17 -5.81 -40.69
CA GLN A 45 36.42 -6.58 -39.69
C GLN A 45 37.46 -7.27 -38.78
N LEU A 46 37.46 -6.88 -37.50
CA LEU A 46 38.09 -7.67 -36.46
C LEU A 46 37.42 -9.05 -36.40
N PRO A 47 38.16 -10.15 -36.18
CA PRO A 47 37.57 -11.48 -36.12
C PRO A 47 36.57 -11.57 -34.96
N ALA A 48 35.39 -12.14 -35.23
CA ALA A 48 34.28 -12.32 -34.28
C ALA A 48 34.69 -12.82 -32.86
N PRO A 49 35.62 -13.77 -32.68
CA PRO A 49 36.03 -14.19 -31.34
C PRO A 49 36.70 -13.08 -30.51
N ALA A 50 37.38 -12.11 -31.14
CA ALA A 50 38.02 -11.00 -30.43
C ALA A 50 36.99 -9.94 -29.96
N LEU A 51 35.87 -9.81 -30.65
CA LEU A 51 34.76 -8.95 -30.24
C LEU A 51 33.95 -9.59 -29.10
N GLU A 52 33.80 -10.92 -29.09
CA GLU A 52 33.17 -11.66 -28.00
C GLU A 52 34.03 -11.61 -26.72
N GLU A 53 35.34 -11.89 -26.80
CA GLU A 53 36.24 -11.79 -25.64
C GLU A 53 36.31 -10.37 -25.06
N MET A 54 36.36 -9.33 -25.91
CA MET A 54 36.37 -7.93 -25.45
C MET A 54 35.04 -7.52 -24.80
N THR A 55 33.91 -8.07 -25.29
CA THR A 55 32.59 -7.79 -24.71
C THR A 55 32.42 -8.50 -23.38
N GLU A 56 32.85 -9.76 -23.28
CA GLU A 56 32.76 -10.59 -22.07
C GLU A 56 33.65 -10.03 -20.95
N LEU A 57 34.88 -9.60 -21.27
CA LEU A 57 35.75 -8.92 -20.31
C LEU A 57 35.19 -7.57 -19.82
N SER A 58 34.49 -6.82 -20.68
CA SER A 58 33.83 -5.58 -20.25
C SER A 58 32.64 -5.84 -19.32
N GLN A 59 31.85 -6.88 -19.60
CA GLN A 59 30.70 -7.26 -18.78
C GLN A 59 31.12 -7.80 -17.41
N ILE A 60 32.24 -8.52 -17.34
CA ILE A 60 32.83 -8.97 -16.07
C ILE A 60 33.28 -7.77 -15.24
N ALA A 61 33.99 -6.81 -15.84
CA ALA A 61 34.44 -5.61 -15.15
C ALA A 61 33.26 -4.74 -14.65
N ASP A 62 32.20 -4.60 -15.45
CA ASP A 62 30.98 -3.88 -15.06
C ASP A 62 30.23 -4.61 -13.93
N ARG A 63 30.19 -5.94 -13.96
CA ARG A 63 29.59 -6.76 -12.89
C ARG A 63 30.34 -6.62 -11.56
N GLU A 64 31.66 -6.76 -11.56
CA GLU A 64 32.48 -6.61 -10.35
C GLU A 64 32.36 -5.20 -9.77
N ARG A 65 32.29 -4.19 -10.65
CA ARG A 65 32.06 -2.81 -10.26
C ARG A 65 30.70 -2.63 -9.57
N ILE A 66 29.62 -3.18 -10.13
CA ILE A 66 28.27 -3.10 -9.51
C ILE A 66 28.26 -3.80 -8.14
N ILE A 67 28.91 -4.97 -8.01
CA ILE A 67 29.02 -5.68 -6.74
C ILE A 67 29.74 -4.82 -5.70
N SER A 68 30.87 -4.21 -6.08
CA SER A 68 31.65 -3.34 -5.19
C SER A 68 30.85 -2.11 -4.76
N GLU A 69 30.28 -1.36 -5.72
CA GLU A 69 29.50 -0.16 -5.45
C GLU A 69 28.27 -0.46 -4.59
N ALA A 70 27.57 -1.55 -4.87
CA ALA A 70 26.40 -1.97 -4.11
C ALA A 70 26.75 -2.36 -2.66
N THR A 71 27.89 -3.02 -2.49
CA THR A 71 28.40 -3.39 -1.17
C THR A 71 28.73 -2.13 -0.35
N GLU A 72 29.44 -1.17 -0.94
CA GLU A 72 29.79 0.09 -0.27
C GLU A 72 28.55 0.91 0.13
N VAL A 73 27.56 1.04 -0.77
CA VAL A 73 26.32 1.77 -0.50
C VAL A 73 25.57 1.15 0.69
N CYS A 74 25.47 -0.19 0.73
CA CYS A 74 24.82 -0.88 1.85
C CYS A 74 25.64 -0.81 3.15
N MET A 75 26.97 -0.96 3.08
CA MET A 75 27.86 -0.89 4.25
C MET A 75 27.79 0.48 4.93
N ARG A 76 27.67 1.56 4.17
CA ARG A 76 27.59 2.92 4.72
C ARG A 76 26.49 3.07 5.76
N HIS A 77 25.35 2.40 5.55
CA HIS A 77 24.22 2.42 6.48
C HIS A 77 24.46 1.61 7.77
N LEU A 78 25.40 0.66 7.76
CA LEU A 78 25.81 -0.09 8.96
C LEU A 78 26.91 0.63 9.74
N GLN A 79 27.76 1.40 9.05
CA GLN A 79 28.92 2.06 9.63
C GLN A 79 28.65 3.50 10.09
N SER A 80 27.60 4.14 9.59
CA SER A 80 27.17 5.47 10.04
C SER A 80 26.45 5.41 11.40
N GLU A 81 26.52 6.50 12.17
CA GLU A 81 25.76 6.63 13.41
C GLU A 81 24.24 6.46 13.18
N TRP A 82 23.57 5.83 14.13
CA TRP A 82 22.14 5.57 14.07
C TRP A 82 21.34 6.85 14.37
N GLY A 83 20.84 7.50 13.32
CA GLY A 83 20.09 8.76 13.44
C GLY A 83 18.59 8.65 13.71
N PHE A 84 18.03 7.44 13.83
CA PHE A 84 16.58 7.27 13.96
C PHE A 84 16.13 7.16 15.43
N SER A 85 15.23 8.05 15.86
CA SER A 85 14.60 7.97 17.18
C SER A 85 13.53 6.86 17.30
N LYS A 86 13.09 6.30 16.18
CA LYS A 86 12.06 5.24 16.08
C LYS A 86 12.46 4.18 15.06
N ALA A 87 11.85 3.00 15.14
CA ALA A 87 12.01 1.96 14.13
C ALA A 87 11.63 2.52 12.73
N PRO A 88 12.42 2.24 11.67
CA PRO A 88 12.07 2.66 10.32
C PRO A 88 10.66 2.20 9.92
N ARG A 89 9.92 3.09 9.25
CA ARG A 89 8.56 2.78 8.78
C ARG A 89 8.59 1.59 7.81
N LEU A 90 7.58 0.73 7.90
CA LEU A 90 7.42 -0.47 7.07
C LEU A 90 8.50 -1.56 7.30
N LEU A 91 9.38 -1.40 8.30
CA LEU A 91 10.38 -2.43 8.64
C LEU A 91 9.74 -3.80 8.85
N VAL A 92 8.66 -3.87 9.62
CA VAL A 92 7.96 -5.11 9.97
C VAL A 92 7.32 -5.76 8.74
N GLN A 93 6.65 -4.97 7.92
CA GLN A 93 5.99 -5.44 6.70
C GLN A 93 7.02 -5.95 5.69
N GLN A 94 8.11 -5.21 5.46
CA GLN A 94 9.18 -5.61 4.55
C GLN A 94 9.96 -6.82 5.06
N PHE A 95 10.12 -6.95 6.38
CA PHE A 95 10.71 -8.14 6.98
C PHE A 95 9.85 -9.38 6.76
N GLN A 96 8.54 -9.27 6.97
CA GLN A 96 7.59 -10.37 6.70
C GLN A 96 7.54 -10.71 5.21
N GLN A 97 7.53 -9.71 4.33
CA GLN A 97 7.57 -9.91 2.89
C GLN A 97 8.85 -10.63 2.45
N ALA A 98 10.00 -10.26 3.00
CA ALA A 98 11.28 -10.94 2.75
C ALA A 98 11.30 -12.39 3.27
N ARG A 99 10.51 -12.74 4.30
CA ARG A 99 10.37 -14.13 4.76
C ARG A 99 9.48 -14.98 3.84
N LEU A 100 8.52 -14.35 3.18
CA LEU A 100 7.60 -15.01 2.25
C LEU A 100 8.13 -15.03 0.81
N GLY A 101 9.20 -14.27 0.52
CA GLY A 101 9.85 -14.22 -0.78
C GLY A 101 10.46 -15.56 -1.20
N GLY A 102 10.49 -15.82 -2.50
CA GLY A 102 11.12 -17.01 -3.08
C GLY A 102 12.65 -16.96 -3.05
N GLU A 103 13.31 -18.07 -3.37
CA GLU A 103 14.78 -18.21 -3.32
C GLU A 103 15.55 -17.26 -4.25
N THR A 104 14.87 -16.65 -5.22
CA THR A 104 15.42 -15.67 -6.17
C THR A 104 15.18 -14.22 -5.76
N ASP A 105 14.36 -13.97 -4.73
CA ASP A 105 14.09 -12.63 -4.24
C ASP A 105 15.32 -12.06 -3.52
N THR A 106 15.73 -10.87 -3.93
CA THR A 106 16.88 -10.15 -3.37
C THR A 106 16.71 -9.93 -1.87
N ALA A 107 15.51 -9.57 -1.41
CA ALA A 107 15.27 -9.34 0.02
C ALA A 107 15.39 -10.64 0.83
N ARG A 108 14.88 -11.76 0.28
CA ARG A 108 15.02 -13.10 0.87
C ARG A 108 16.48 -13.55 0.93
N ILE A 109 17.23 -13.39 -0.17
CA ILE A 109 18.66 -13.76 -0.27
C ILE A 109 19.49 -13.03 0.80
N PHE A 110 19.25 -11.74 1.00
CA PHE A 110 19.97 -10.97 2.01
C PHE A 110 19.55 -11.35 3.43
N LEU A 111 18.29 -11.73 3.63
CA LEU A 111 17.80 -12.21 4.92
C LEU A 111 18.38 -13.58 5.30
N ASP A 112 18.55 -14.46 4.32
CA ASP A 112 19.18 -15.77 4.52
C ASP A 112 20.67 -15.67 4.88
N ALA A 113 21.36 -14.62 4.42
CA ALA A 113 22.72 -14.30 4.86
C ALA A 113 22.77 -13.72 6.28
N GLY A 114 21.67 -13.13 6.76
CA GLY A 114 21.51 -12.65 8.13
C GLY A 114 20.69 -11.37 8.23
N PHE A 115 20.12 -11.10 9.42
CA PHE A 115 19.30 -9.91 9.66
C PHE A 115 20.05 -8.60 9.34
N GLN A 116 21.34 -8.53 9.68
CA GLN A 116 22.18 -7.36 9.39
C GLN A 116 22.30 -7.08 7.89
N ALA A 117 22.56 -8.11 7.08
CA ALA A 117 22.70 -7.97 5.64
C ALA A 117 21.38 -7.50 5.01
N TRP A 118 20.27 -8.12 5.42
CA TRP A 118 18.93 -7.68 5.02
C TRP A 118 18.62 -6.25 5.45
N PHE A 119 18.97 -5.88 6.67
CA PHE A 119 18.70 -4.56 7.21
C PHE A 119 19.48 -3.47 6.48
N ALA A 120 20.74 -3.72 6.14
CA ALA A 120 21.55 -2.83 5.31
C ALA A 120 20.92 -2.61 3.93
N TYR A 121 20.50 -3.68 3.27
CA TYR A 121 19.79 -3.61 1.99
C TYR A 121 18.47 -2.85 2.10
N PHE A 122 17.69 -3.09 3.15
CA PHE A 122 16.44 -2.39 3.42
C PHE A 122 16.67 -0.88 3.59
N LEU A 123 17.70 -0.47 4.36
CA LEU A 123 18.03 0.94 4.55
C LEU A 123 18.52 1.58 3.25
N ALA A 124 19.38 0.90 2.49
CA ALA A 124 19.87 1.38 1.20
C ALA A 124 18.74 1.56 0.17
N THR A 125 17.78 0.64 0.15
CA THR A 125 16.61 0.75 -0.74
C THR A 125 15.69 1.91 -0.30
N LYS A 126 15.57 2.15 1.01
CA LYS A 126 14.78 3.27 1.55
C LYS A 126 15.43 4.62 1.33
N SER A 127 16.75 4.72 1.49
CA SER A 127 17.52 5.96 1.30
C SER A 127 17.55 6.37 -0.18
N SER A 128 17.63 5.40 -1.10
CA SER A 128 17.58 5.67 -2.53
C SER A 128 16.19 6.10 -3.01
N GLN A 129 15.12 5.64 -2.35
CA GLN A 129 13.72 5.93 -2.67
C GLN A 129 13.10 7.11 -1.89
N GLY A 130 13.81 7.71 -0.95
CA GLY A 130 13.29 8.78 -0.08
C GLY A 130 13.22 10.17 -0.74
N GLY A 131 12.35 11.07 -0.26
CA GLY A 131 12.18 12.43 -0.79
C GLY A 131 13.29 13.44 -0.45
N SER A 132 14.34 13.03 0.27
CA SER A 132 15.45 13.91 0.62
C SER A 132 16.44 13.98 -0.54
N HIS A 133 16.49 15.12 -1.23
CA HIS A 133 17.47 15.37 -2.28
C HIS A 133 18.86 15.62 -1.69
N TYR A 134 19.64 14.56 -1.50
CA TYR A 134 21.06 14.69 -1.18
C TYR A 134 21.93 14.32 -2.39
N THR A 135 23.12 14.91 -2.44
CA THR A 135 24.09 14.67 -3.51
C THR A 135 24.49 13.20 -3.52
N GLY A 136 24.25 12.50 -4.63
CA GLY A 136 24.56 11.07 -4.78
C GLY A 136 23.34 10.14 -4.85
N GLN A 137 22.14 10.60 -4.49
CA GLN A 137 20.92 9.78 -4.45
C GLN A 137 20.62 9.05 -5.79
N ARG A 138 20.78 9.72 -6.93
CA ARG A 138 20.57 9.11 -8.26
C ARG A 138 21.59 8.00 -8.57
N ALA A 139 22.82 8.16 -8.09
CA ALA A 139 23.85 7.13 -8.25
C ALA A 139 23.51 5.92 -7.38
N GLU A 140 23.11 6.14 -6.12
CA GLU A 140 22.69 5.05 -5.24
C GLU A 140 21.46 4.32 -5.76
N GLN A 141 20.46 5.03 -6.26
CA GLN A 141 19.28 4.42 -6.88
C GLN A 141 19.66 3.58 -8.10
N HIS A 142 20.58 4.06 -8.94
CA HIS A 142 21.09 3.30 -10.08
C HIS A 142 21.84 2.04 -9.63
N THR A 143 22.70 2.13 -8.62
CA THR A 143 23.45 1.01 -8.07
C THR A 143 22.54 -0.04 -7.43
N ILE A 144 21.51 0.37 -6.67
CA ILE A 144 20.53 -0.56 -6.08
C ILE A 144 19.66 -1.22 -7.14
N SER A 145 19.25 -0.49 -8.18
CA SER A 145 18.54 -1.07 -9.32
C SER A 145 19.42 -2.07 -10.09
N ALA A 146 20.71 -1.77 -10.27
CA ALA A 146 21.65 -2.69 -10.90
C ALA A 146 21.89 -3.95 -10.05
N LEU A 147 22.02 -3.82 -8.73
CA LEU A 147 22.11 -4.94 -7.77
C LEU A 147 20.91 -5.89 -7.90
N GLN A 148 19.69 -5.37 -8.07
CA GLN A 148 18.48 -6.18 -8.22
C GLN A 148 18.48 -7.02 -9.51
N GLN A 149 19.22 -6.60 -10.53
CA GLN A 149 19.34 -7.32 -11.80
C GLN A 149 20.51 -8.34 -11.82
N LEU A 150 21.35 -8.37 -10.79
CA LEU A 150 22.45 -9.33 -10.69
C LEU A 150 21.96 -10.78 -10.53
N SER A 151 22.84 -11.73 -10.83
CA SER A 151 22.58 -13.15 -10.58
C SER A 151 22.37 -13.45 -9.09
N THR A 152 21.68 -14.55 -8.78
CA THR A 152 21.50 -14.98 -7.38
C THR A 152 22.83 -15.24 -6.67
N THR A 153 23.83 -15.73 -7.38
CA THR A 153 25.19 -15.94 -6.87
C THR A 153 25.84 -14.62 -6.46
N ASP A 154 25.74 -13.59 -7.29
CA ASP A 154 26.33 -12.27 -6.98
C ASP A 154 25.62 -11.56 -5.84
N LYS A 155 24.29 -11.66 -5.80
CA LYS A 155 23.50 -11.15 -4.67
C LYS A 155 23.91 -11.82 -3.36
N LYS A 156 24.19 -13.13 -3.39
CA LYS A 156 24.73 -13.87 -2.23
C LYS A 156 26.13 -13.38 -1.86
N THR A 157 26.99 -13.06 -2.82
CA THR A 157 28.32 -12.48 -2.55
C THR A 157 28.19 -11.16 -1.79
N VAL A 158 27.35 -10.23 -2.27
CA VAL A 158 27.09 -8.95 -1.59
C VAL A 158 26.50 -9.17 -0.20
N ALA A 159 25.49 -10.03 -0.09
CA ALA A 159 24.84 -10.32 1.19
C ALA A 159 25.82 -10.92 2.23
N THR A 160 26.71 -11.81 1.80
CA THR A 160 27.73 -12.42 2.67
C THR A 160 28.77 -11.39 3.12
N ALA A 161 29.18 -10.48 2.23
CA ALA A 161 30.08 -9.38 2.60
C ALA A 161 29.45 -8.48 3.67
N LEU A 162 28.16 -8.16 3.54
CA LEU A 162 27.42 -7.33 4.50
C LEU A 162 27.21 -8.02 5.85
N ALA A 163 27.00 -9.34 5.86
CA ALA A 163 26.87 -10.11 7.10
C ALA A 163 28.16 -10.10 7.93
N ASN A 164 29.33 -10.01 7.28
CA ASN A 164 30.64 -9.98 7.92
C ASN A 164 31.19 -8.57 8.18
N THR A 165 30.39 -7.53 7.90
CA THR A 165 30.82 -6.14 8.08
C THR A 165 30.78 -5.74 9.56
N GLU A 166 31.80 -5.00 10.02
CA GLU A 166 31.78 -4.36 11.34
C GLU A 166 30.74 -3.24 11.39
N VAL A 167 29.80 -3.35 12.31
CA VAL A 167 28.68 -2.42 12.48
C VAL A 167 29.01 -1.36 13.51
N HIS A 168 28.58 -0.13 13.28
CA HIS A 168 28.71 0.93 14.25
C HIS A 168 27.95 0.59 15.55
N ALA A 169 28.54 0.85 16.72
CA ALA A 169 28.00 0.42 18.02
C ALA A 169 26.53 0.86 18.24
N THR A 170 26.15 2.06 17.78
CA THR A 170 24.77 2.55 17.88
C THR A 170 23.79 1.80 16.98
N VAL A 171 24.24 1.36 15.80
CA VAL A 171 23.43 0.58 14.86
C VAL A 171 23.30 -0.85 15.37
N GLN A 172 24.35 -1.42 15.96
CA GLN A 172 24.30 -2.73 16.61
C GLN A 172 23.30 -2.74 17.77
N ALA A 173 23.33 -1.72 18.64
CA ALA A 173 22.35 -1.57 19.72
C ALA A 173 20.91 -1.43 19.19
N ALA A 174 20.72 -0.66 18.10
CA ALA A 174 19.41 -0.53 17.46
C ALA A 174 18.91 -1.85 16.85
N ILE A 175 19.79 -2.60 16.17
CA ILE A 175 19.48 -3.92 15.60
C ILE A 175 19.08 -4.90 16.71
N GLU A 176 19.81 -4.95 17.82
CA GLU A 176 19.47 -5.81 18.96
C GLU A 176 18.11 -5.46 19.55
N GLU A 177 17.83 -4.17 19.75
CA GLU A 177 16.57 -3.69 20.30
C GLU A 177 15.38 -4.01 19.37
N LEU A 178 15.55 -3.82 18.06
CA LEU A 178 14.56 -4.20 17.05
C LEU A 178 14.32 -5.71 17.05
N THR A 179 15.38 -6.51 17.14
CA THR A 179 15.30 -7.98 17.16
C THR A 179 14.64 -8.49 18.46
N LYS A 180 14.94 -7.87 19.62
CA LYS A 180 14.34 -8.19 20.93
C LYS A 180 12.83 -7.89 20.95
N ARG A 181 12.42 -6.71 20.46
CA ARG A 181 11.00 -6.33 20.36
C ARG A 181 10.20 -7.31 19.50
N HIS A 182 10.78 -7.81 18.41
CA HIS A 182 10.12 -8.78 17.55
C HIS A 182 10.14 -10.23 18.06
N ARG A 183 11.11 -10.62 18.90
CA ARG A 183 11.10 -11.91 19.60
C ARG A 183 10.00 -12.00 20.66
N LEU A 184 9.67 -10.89 21.33
CA LEU A 184 8.59 -10.85 22.32
C LEU A 184 7.18 -10.85 21.69
N GLN A 185 7.03 -10.39 20.44
CA GLN A 185 5.75 -10.49 19.70
C GLN A 185 5.48 -11.86 19.06
N ASN A 186 6.48 -12.77 19.00
CA ASN A 186 6.35 -14.09 18.38
C ASN A 186 6.26 -15.26 19.37
N THR A 187 6.17 -15.00 20.69
CA THR A 187 6.06 -16.05 21.73
C THR A 187 4.62 -16.28 22.23
N GLU A 188 3.61 -16.19 21.34
CA GLU A 188 2.25 -16.69 21.61
C GLU A 188 1.80 -17.77 20.60
N LEU A 189 2.74 -18.35 19.84
CA LEU A 189 2.50 -19.52 19.00
C LEU A 189 3.66 -20.50 19.17
N SER A 190 3.67 -21.22 20.28
CA SER A 190 4.41 -22.48 20.43
C SER A 190 3.57 -23.41 21.28
N VAL A 191 2.68 -24.12 20.59
CA VAL A 191 2.03 -25.33 21.09
C VAL A 191 3.13 -26.30 21.55
N SER A 192 3.01 -26.73 22.80
CA SER A 192 3.77 -27.82 23.39
C SER A 192 3.73 -29.05 22.50
N THR A 193 4.89 -29.45 21.97
CA THR A 193 5.07 -30.76 21.35
C THR A 193 5.56 -31.73 22.42
N SER A 194 4.67 -32.58 22.91
CA SER A 194 5.02 -33.85 23.55
C SER A 194 4.62 -34.97 22.59
N PRO A 195 5.48 -35.95 22.27
CA PRO A 195 5.13 -37.04 21.36
C PRO A 195 4.58 -38.23 22.15
N SER A 196 3.38 -38.70 21.81
CA SER A 196 2.93 -40.05 22.19
C SER A 196 2.08 -40.67 21.10
N THR A 197 2.62 -41.76 20.57
CA THR A 197 2.13 -42.67 19.56
C THR A 197 0.90 -43.49 20.04
N THR A 198 0.15 -44.01 19.06
CA THR A 198 -0.78 -45.16 19.06
C THR A 198 -2.28 -44.94 19.38
N SER A 199 -3.09 -45.16 18.35
CA SER A 199 -4.51 -45.57 18.37
C SER A 199 -4.62 -47.06 18.82
N PRO A 200 -5.81 -47.60 19.21
CA PRO A 200 -6.98 -47.74 18.32
C PRO A 200 -8.40 -47.63 18.95
N THR A 201 -9.35 -47.14 18.12
CA THR A 201 -10.68 -47.70 17.78
C THR A 201 -11.58 -48.35 18.86
N MET A 202 -12.73 -47.73 19.18
CA MET A 202 -14.12 -48.16 18.83
C MET A 202 -15.20 -47.30 19.55
N GLN A 203 -16.31 -47.07 18.86
CA GLN A 203 -17.52 -46.31 19.25
C GLN A 203 -18.46 -47.11 20.21
N PRO A 204 -19.74 -46.72 20.48
CA PRO A 204 -20.34 -45.46 20.98
C PRO A 204 -21.33 -45.67 22.18
N VAL A 205 -22.10 -44.62 22.51
CA VAL A 205 -23.48 -44.56 23.08
C VAL A 205 -23.70 -44.39 24.61
N ASN A 206 -24.63 -43.46 24.90
CA ASN A 206 -25.60 -43.36 26.01
C ASN A 206 -25.38 -42.32 27.14
N ALA A 207 -26.06 -41.19 26.95
CA ALA A 207 -27.19 -40.66 27.75
C ALA A 207 -27.18 -40.67 29.30
N THR A 208 -27.65 -39.51 29.78
CA THR A 208 -28.51 -39.22 30.94
C THR A 208 -27.91 -39.00 32.34
N GLN A 209 -28.19 -37.78 32.87
CA GLN A 209 -28.69 -37.43 34.22
C GLN A 209 -27.79 -37.81 35.43
N ASP A 210 -27.69 -37.08 36.54
CA ASP A 210 -28.51 -36.08 37.20
C ASP A 210 -27.66 -35.54 38.39
N MET A 211 -27.68 -34.24 38.70
CA MET A 211 -28.13 -33.65 39.99
C MET A 211 -27.17 -33.57 41.20
N ILE A 212 -27.27 -32.41 41.90
CA ILE A 212 -27.08 -32.16 43.37
C ILE A 212 -25.62 -32.10 43.89
N GLU A 213 -25.17 -31.25 44.81
CA GLU A 213 -25.54 -29.97 45.47
C GLU A 213 -24.33 -29.59 46.35
N THR A 214 -24.12 -28.29 46.55
CA THR A 214 -23.81 -27.60 47.82
C THR A 214 -22.70 -28.13 48.76
N ALA A 215 -21.63 -27.35 48.97
CA ALA A 215 -21.40 -26.60 50.22
C ALA A 215 -19.98 -26.00 50.35
N SER A 216 -20.00 -24.75 50.83
CA SER A 216 -18.97 -23.84 51.33
C SER A 216 -17.88 -24.45 52.25
N ASN A 217 -16.62 -23.95 52.15
CA ASN A 217 -15.98 -23.14 53.20
C ASN A 217 -14.53 -22.68 52.88
N ASN A 218 -14.39 -21.34 52.86
CA ASN A 218 -13.36 -20.49 53.49
C ASN A 218 -11.84 -20.65 53.23
N ALA A 219 -11.33 -19.56 52.63
CA ALA A 219 -10.30 -18.64 53.17
C ALA A 219 -8.81 -19.02 53.11
N ALA A 220 -8.08 -18.33 52.24
CA ALA A 220 -6.90 -17.51 52.58
C ALA A 220 -6.52 -16.60 51.39
N GLU A 221 -6.53 -15.27 51.61
CA GLU A 221 -5.83 -14.29 50.77
C GLU A 221 -4.30 -14.42 50.91
N PRO A 222 -3.51 -13.87 49.96
CA PRO A 222 -2.95 -12.53 50.24
C PRO A 222 -2.91 -11.57 49.03
N VAL A 223 -3.37 -10.34 49.28
CA VAL A 223 -2.88 -9.00 48.86
C VAL A 223 -2.09 -8.88 47.53
N PRO A 224 -2.51 -7.99 46.61
CA PRO A 224 -1.60 -7.34 45.67
C PRO A 224 -1.24 -5.91 46.12
N THR A 225 0.06 -5.70 46.23
CA THR A 225 0.73 -4.43 46.50
C THR A 225 0.40 -3.37 45.45
N THR A 226 -0.07 -2.23 45.95
CA THR A 226 -0.13 -0.92 45.27
C THR A 226 1.16 -0.59 44.54
N ILE A 227 1.10 -0.46 43.21
CA ILE A 227 2.06 0.36 42.45
C ILE A 227 1.26 1.47 41.79
N MET A 228 1.57 2.69 42.21
CA MET A 228 0.95 3.93 41.78
C MET A 228 1.28 4.24 40.33
N PHE A 229 0.25 4.41 39.51
CA PHE A 229 0.33 5.15 38.26
C PHE A 229 0.23 6.65 38.58
N PRO A 230 1.11 7.53 38.09
CA PRO A 230 0.82 8.95 38.10
C PRO A 230 -0.26 9.22 37.06
N GLY A 231 -1.46 9.48 37.57
CA GLY A 231 -2.57 10.00 36.78
C GLY A 231 -2.31 11.45 36.37
N ASN A 232 -2.82 11.81 35.20
CA ASN A 232 -3.33 13.15 34.97
C ASN A 232 -4.78 13.01 34.50
N ILE A 233 -5.68 13.26 35.44
CA ILE A 233 -7.10 13.52 35.21
C ILE A 233 -7.19 14.95 34.68
N CYS A 234 -7.93 15.17 33.60
CA CYS A 234 -8.58 16.47 33.39
C CYS A 234 -9.99 16.26 32.83
N SER A 235 -10.97 16.61 33.65
CA SER A 235 -12.36 16.85 33.26
C SER A 235 -12.47 18.15 32.43
N PRO A 236 -13.60 18.43 31.77
CA PRO A 236 -13.69 19.42 30.70
C PRO A 236 -13.87 20.84 31.21
N PRO A 237 -13.42 21.87 30.47
CA PRO A 237 -14.00 23.20 30.57
C PRO A 237 -14.82 23.51 29.31
N ARG A 238 -16.10 23.83 29.51
CA ARG A 238 -16.78 24.82 28.67
C ARG A 238 -16.11 26.16 28.94
N ASP A 239 -15.53 26.77 27.91
CA ASP A 239 -15.71 28.17 27.52
C ASP A 239 -14.63 28.54 26.48
N ILE A 240 -15.09 28.99 25.31
CA ILE A 240 -14.29 29.55 24.21
C ILE A 240 -13.93 31.00 24.59
N PRO A 241 -12.69 31.47 24.38
CA PRO A 241 -12.37 32.22 23.16
C PRO A 241 -11.02 31.87 22.50
N ASN A 242 -11.09 31.72 21.17
CA ASN A 242 -10.06 31.85 20.13
C ASN A 242 -8.59 32.12 20.56
N SER A 243 -7.69 31.20 20.19
CA SER A 243 -6.70 31.44 19.13
C SER A 243 -5.97 30.13 18.79
N ALA A 244 -5.84 29.89 17.49
CA ALA A 244 -5.22 28.71 16.91
C ALA A 244 -3.73 28.61 17.28
N ILE A 245 -3.33 27.44 17.78
CA ILE A 245 -1.98 26.91 17.63
C ILE A 245 -2.16 25.45 17.21
N GLU A 246 -2.18 25.20 15.90
CA GLU A 246 -1.97 23.87 15.36
C GLU A 246 -0.54 23.41 15.73
N PRO A 247 -0.34 22.15 16.17
CA PRO A 247 1.00 21.61 16.28
C PRO A 247 1.69 21.64 14.91
N PRO A 248 3.02 21.90 14.85
CA PRO A 248 3.71 22.05 13.58
C PRO A 248 3.62 20.77 12.77
N SER A 249 2.99 20.87 11.60
CA SER A 249 2.99 19.83 10.57
C SER A 249 4.44 19.45 10.25
N ALA A 250 4.69 18.14 10.19
CA ALA A 250 5.94 17.63 9.64
C ALA A 250 6.12 18.21 8.21
N PRO A 251 7.34 18.59 7.80
CA PRO A 251 7.58 19.41 6.60
C PRO A 251 7.12 18.78 5.27
N ASP A 252 6.71 17.51 5.25
CA ASP A 252 6.40 16.74 4.03
C ASP A 252 4.90 16.37 3.87
N GLN A 253 3.99 16.99 4.64
CA GLN A 253 2.56 16.69 4.62
C GLN A 253 1.72 17.97 4.62
N GLN A 254 0.83 18.10 3.63
CA GLN A 254 -0.16 19.17 3.57
C GLN A 254 -1.54 18.61 3.87
N THR A 255 -2.06 18.93 5.06
CA THR A 255 -3.41 18.54 5.49
C THR A 255 -4.29 19.78 5.53
N ALA A 256 -5.44 19.73 4.86
CA ALA A 256 -6.52 20.69 5.09
C ALA A 256 -7.74 19.96 5.65
N SER A 257 -8.46 20.63 6.54
CA SER A 257 -9.61 20.05 7.23
C SER A 257 -10.75 21.06 7.36
N HIS A 258 -11.95 20.53 7.55
CA HIS A 258 -13.15 21.30 7.85
C HIS A 258 -13.60 22.29 6.75
N PRO A 259 -13.81 21.84 5.50
CA PRO A 259 -14.28 22.71 4.42
C PRO A 259 -15.71 23.22 4.69
N ALA A 260 -16.07 24.33 4.04
CA ALA A 260 -17.43 24.86 4.10
C ALA A 260 -18.44 23.84 3.53
N THR A 261 -19.60 23.73 4.19
CA THR A 261 -20.65 22.75 3.86
C THR A 261 -21.21 22.95 2.45
N GLU A 262 -21.20 24.20 1.96
CA GLU A 262 -21.62 24.52 0.59
C GLU A 262 -20.70 23.90 -0.46
N ARG A 263 -19.39 23.80 -0.16
CA ARG A 263 -18.38 23.29 -1.09
C ARG A 263 -18.42 21.77 -1.22
N ILE A 264 -18.76 21.06 -0.14
CA ILE A 264 -18.94 19.60 -0.22
C ILE A 264 -20.19 19.22 -1.04
N ALA A 265 -21.08 20.18 -1.33
CA ALA A 265 -22.35 19.92 -2.00
C ALA A 265 -22.20 19.47 -3.46
N SER A 266 -21.14 19.92 -4.14
CA SER A 266 -20.85 19.62 -5.54
C SER A 266 -20.09 18.30 -5.74
N MET A 267 -19.47 17.77 -4.68
CA MET A 267 -18.50 16.68 -4.79
C MET A 267 -19.02 15.34 -4.30
N PHE A 268 -19.85 15.35 -3.26
CA PHE A 268 -20.37 14.14 -2.65
C PHE A 268 -21.84 13.91 -2.99
N SER A 269 -22.25 12.63 -3.03
CA SER A 269 -23.64 12.26 -3.24
C SER A 269 -24.58 12.89 -2.19
N THR A 270 -25.87 13.02 -2.52
CA THR A 270 -26.89 13.48 -1.57
C THR A 270 -26.90 12.70 -0.26
N TYR A 271 -26.70 11.38 -0.32
CA TYR A 271 -26.64 10.55 0.87
C TYR A 271 -25.42 10.90 1.72
N LEU A 272 -24.22 10.89 1.13
CA LEU A 272 -22.98 11.08 1.89
C LEU A 272 -22.88 12.49 2.48
N ARG A 273 -23.40 13.51 1.78
CA ARG A 273 -23.53 14.88 2.31
C ARG A 273 -24.36 14.95 3.59
N GLY A 274 -25.33 14.06 3.75
CA GLY A 274 -26.14 13.92 4.97
C GLY A 274 -25.52 12.98 6.01
N ALA A 275 -24.52 12.20 5.63
CA ALA A 275 -23.83 11.26 6.52
C ALA A 275 -22.56 11.84 7.15
N ILE A 276 -21.90 12.77 6.48
CA ILE A 276 -20.74 13.48 7.01
C ILE A 276 -21.18 14.37 8.17
N ARG A 277 -20.45 14.29 9.29
CA ARG A 277 -20.68 15.14 10.47
C ARG A 277 -20.43 16.62 10.12
N LYS A 278 -21.26 17.50 10.67
CA LYS A 278 -21.17 18.95 10.44
C LYS A 278 -21.13 19.69 11.77
N HIS A 279 -20.33 20.75 11.81
CA HIS A 279 -20.20 21.66 12.93
C HIS A 279 -20.46 23.08 12.41
N GLY A 280 -21.70 23.54 12.56
CA GLY A 280 -22.14 24.81 11.99
C GLY A 280 -22.11 24.77 10.46
N ASP A 281 -21.35 25.69 9.87
CA ASP A 281 -21.13 25.81 8.43
C ASP A 281 -20.01 24.92 7.90
N ARG A 282 -19.28 24.18 8.76
CA ARG A 282 -18.15 23.32 8.35
C ARG A 282 -18.48 21.83 8.39
N ALA A 283 -17.96 21.08 7.43
CA ALA A 283 -18.10 19.63 7.36
C ALA A 283 -16.85 18.92 7.88
N ALA A 284 -16.98 17.81 8.59
CA ALA A 284 -15.86 17.03 9.12
C ALA A 284 -15.22 16.15 8.03
N VAL A 285 -14.57 16.84 7.09
CA VAL A 285 -13.81 16.28 5.97
C VAL A 285 -12.38 16.78 6.07
N SER A 286 -11.41 15.91 5.84
CA SER A 286 -10.01 16.31 5.70
C SER A 286 -9.37 15.63 4.50
N ILE A 287 -8.48 16.37 3.83
CA ILE A 287 -7.61 15.85 2.78
C ILE A 287 -6.18 15.98 3.27
N THR A 288 -5.45 14.89 3.17
CA THR A 288 -4.01 14.82 3.41
C THR A 288 -3.30 14.52 2.10
N LEU A 289 -2.45 15.44 1.69
CA LEU A 289 -1.52 15.28 0.57
C LEU A 289 -0.14 14.98 1.12
N TYR A 290 0.51 13.97 0.55
CA TYR A 290 1.87 13.58 0.92
C TYR A 290 2.82 13.98 -0.21
N SER A 291 3.85 14.76 0.09
CA SER A 291 4.76 15.30 -0.94
C SER A 291 5.55 14.23 -1.70
N HIS A 292 5.63 13.00 -1.15
CA HIS A 292 6.48 11.91 -1.65
C HIS A 292 5.71 10.61 -1.93
N LEU A 293 4.38 10.60 -1.78
CA LEU A 293 3.56 9.43 -2.12
C LEU A 293 2.70 9.73 -3.35
N PRO A 294 2.49 8.74 -4.23
CA PRO A 294 1.67 8.92 -5.43
C PRO A 294 0.17 9.05 -5.13
N ASP A 295 -0.23 8.84 -3.87
CA ASP A 295 -1.60 8.82 -3.40
C ASP A 295 -1.84 9.89 -2.33
N GLY A 296 -3.06 10.41 -2.25
CA GLY A 296 -3.53 11.22 -1.13
C GLY A 296 -4.63 10.50 -0.35
N LEU A 297 -4.88 10.99 0.86
CA LEU A 297 -5.87 10.44 1.78
C LEU A 297 -7.01 11.42 2.01
N LEU A 298 -8.22 11.02 1.64
CA LEU A 298 -9.47 11.67 2.00
C LEU A 298 -10.04 10.98 3.23
N SER A 299 -10.34 11.75 4.28
CA SER A 299 -10.92 11.23 5.52
C SER A 299 -12.23 11.96 5.83
N LEU A 300 -13.25 11.18 6.16
CA LEU A 300 -14.61 11.66 6.45
C LEU A 300 -15.03 11.17 7.82
N VAL A 301 -15.54 12.06 8.67
CA VAL A 301 -16.20 11.67 9.92
C VAL A 301 -17.68 11.45 9.64
N ILE A 302 -18.15 10.24 9.93
CA ILE A 302 -19.48 9.75 9.61
C ILE A 302 -20.35 9.72 10.87
N LEU A 303 -21.56 10.26 10.76
CA LEU A 303 -22.53 10.30 11.84
C LEU A 303 -22.88 8.89 12.35
N PRO A 304 -23.12 8.72 13.66
CA PRO A 304 -23.41 7.43 14.27
C PRO A 304 -24.60 6.70 13.63
N SER A 305 -25.62 7.46 13.23
CA SER A 305 -26.86 6.95 12.63
C SER A 305 -26.71 6.45 11.20
N ARG A 306 -25.56 6.70 10.55
CA ARG A 306 -25.29 6.28 9.16
C ARG A 306 -24.30 5.13 9.05
N VAL A 307 -23.67 4.76 10.16
CA VAL A 307 -22.66 3.69 10.22
C VAL A 307 -23.19 2.38 9.68
N GLN A 308 -24.37 1.94 10.15
CA GLN A 308 -24.97 0.67 9.74
C GLN A 308 -25.20 0.57 8.24
N TYR A 309 -25.79 1.61 7.64
CA TYR A 309 -26.08 1.60 6.22
C TYR A 309 -24.81 1.62 5.37
N LEU A 310 -23.83 2.47 5.73
CA LEU A 310 -22.57 2.54 4.99
C LEU A 310 -21.76 1.24 5.12
N ALA A 311 -21.72 0.61 6.30
CA ALA A 311 -21.08 -0.68 6.48
C ALA A 311 -21.71 -1.79 5.61
N HIS A 312 -23.04 -1.81 5.54
CA HIS A 312 -23.76 -2.78 4.71
C HIS A 312 -23.54 -2.53 3.21
N GLU A 313 -23.74 -1.30 2.76
CA GLU A 313 -23.73 -0.97 1.35
C GLU A 313 -22.31 -1.02 0.76
N LEU A 314 -21.30 -0.50 1.49
CA LEU A 314 -19.90 -0.51 1.02
C LEU A 314 -19.23 -1.86 1.22
N PHE A 315 -19.44 -2.54 2.34
CA PHE A 315 -18.63 -3.72 2.70
C PHE A 315 -19.45 -5.03 2.76
N GLY A 316 -20.77 -4.96 2.59
CA GLY A 316 -21.63 -6.13 2.80
C GLY A 316 -21.72 -6.57 4.26
N ILE A 317 -21.34 -5.70 5.22
CA ILE A 317 -21.25 -6.03 6.63
C ILE A 317 -22.48 -5.51 7.38
N ASN A 318 -23.18 -6.42 8.05
CA ASN A 318 -24.32 -6.07 8.88
C ASN A 318 -23.84 -5.60 10.24
N VAL A 319 -24.05 -4.32 10.53
CA VAL A 319 -23.83 -3.74 11.86
C VAL A 319 -25.18 -3.57 12.53
N GLU A 320 -25.34 -4.13 13.72
CA GLU A 320 -26.54 -3.98 14.54
C GLU A 320 -26.22 -3.22 15.81
N ILE A 321 -27.24 -2.58 16.37
CA ILE A 321 -27.18 -1.87 17.63
C ILE A 321 -28.10 -2.59 18.61
N GLU A 322 -27.53 -3.06 19.72
CA GLU A 322 -28.27 -3.67 20.81
C GLU A 322 -27.92 -2.95 22.12
N GLY A 323 -28.93 -2.29 22.70
CA GLY A 323 -28.73 -1.43 23.88
C GLY A 323 -27.85 -0.22 23.58
N GLN A 324 -26.61 -0.23 24.09
CA GLN A 324 -25.63 0.85 23.91
C GLN A 324 -24.43 0.43 23.04
N LEU A 325 -24.43 -0.81 22.55
CA LEU A 325 -23.30 -1.40 21.86
C LEU A 325 -23.62 -1.69 20.40
N ARG A 326 -22.62 -1.51 19.54
CA ARG A 326 -22.60 -1.95 18.15
C ARG A 326 -21.95 -3.32 18.05
N TYR A 327 -22.50 -4.15 17.18
CA TYR A 327 -22.04 -5.49 16.91
C TYR A 327 -22.01 -5.71 15.40
N VAL A 328 -21.00 -6.42 14.91
CA VAL A 328 -21.01 -6.95 13.55
C VAL A 328 -21.65 -8.32 13.57
N VAL A 329 -22.67 -8.53 12.74
CA VAL A 329 -23.40 -9.81 12.64
C VAL A 329 -22.95 -10.55 11.39
N GLN A 330 -22.36 -11.72 11.59
CA GLN A 330 -21.96 -12.62 10.51
C GLN A 330 -23.15 -13.45 10.00
N ALA A 331 -23.02 -14.01 8.80
CA ALA A 331 -24.08 -14.79 8.14
C ALA A 331 -24.57 -16.02 8.94
N ASN A 332 -23.72 -16.56 9.81
CA ASN A 332 -24.04 -17.67 10.72
C ASN A 332 -24.73 -17.22 12.03
N GLY A 333 -25.02 -15.91 12.18
CA GLY A 333 -25.60 -15.33 13.38
C GLY A 333 -24.59 -14.98 14.48
N CYS A 334 -23.28 -15.22 14.28
CA CYS A 334 -22.25 -14.82 15.24
C CYS A 334 -22.16 -13.30 15.34
N LYS A 335 -22.10 -12.80 16.58
CA LYS A 335 -21.92 -11.38 16.89
C LYS A 335 -20.47 -11.10 17.27
N LEU A 336 -19.83 -10.18 16.56
CA LEU A 336 -18.49 -9.67 16.88
C LEU A 336 -18.61 -8.31 17.57
N VAL A 337 -17.95 -8.16 18.71
CA VAL A 337 -17.90 -6.91 19.48
C VAL A 337 -16.58 -6.19 19.19
N PRO A 338 -16.59 -4.97 18.64
CA PRO A 338 -15.38 -4.17 18.48
C PRO A 338 -14.72 -3.86 19.83
N LYS A 339 -13.42 -4.20 19.98
CA LYS A 339 -12.62 -3.87 21.18
C LYS A 339 -11.16 -3.58 20.78
N PRO A 340 -10.66 -2.33 20.91
CA PRO A 340 -11.42 -1.10 21.15
C PRO A 340 -12.26 -0.66 19.94
N GLU A 341 -11.81 -1.00 18.73
CA GLU A 341 -12.40 -0.63 17.45
C GLU A 341 -12.33 -1.79 16.46
N ILE A 342 -13.00 -1.66 15.32
CA ILE A 342 -12.91 -2.58 14.19
C ILE A 342 -12.70 -1.78 12.91
N THR A 343 -11.91 -2.34 11.99
CA THR A 343 -11.70 -1.80 10.64
C THR A 343 -12.36 -2.72 9.63
N LEU A 344 -13.17 -2.13 8.75
CA LEU A 344 -13.71 -2.77 7.55
C LEU A 344 -12.85 -2.36 6.36
N GLU A 345 -12.40 -3.35 5.60
CA GLU A 345 -11.64 -3.17 4.36
C GLU A 345 -12.27 -4.01 3.25
N GLY A 346 -11.98 -3.67 2.00
CA GLY A 346 -12.52 -4.38 0.84
C GLY A 346 -13.91 -3.91 0.47
N ALA A 347 -14.03 -2.64 0.07
CA ALA A 347 -15.31 -2.09 -0.37
C ALA A 347 -15.73 -2.63 -1.75
N ARG A 348 -17.03 -2.80 -1.94
CA ARG A 348 -17.68 -3.28 -3.16
C ARG A 348 -17.70 -2.18 -4.21
N GLY A 349 -17.01 -2.42 -5.34
CA GLY A 349 -16.88 -1.43 -6.41
C GLY A 349 -18.20 -0.92 -6.98
N GLU A 350 -19.24 -1.76 -6.99
CA GLU A 350 -20.58 -1.41 -7.49
C GLU A 350 -21.34 -0.38 -6.64
N ALA A 351 -21.06 -0.31 -5.34
CA ALA A 351 -21.72 0.62 -4.42
C ALA A 351 -21.09 2.03 -4.42
N MET A 352 -19.82 2.14 -4.85
CA MET A 352 -19.05 3.39 -4.76
C MET A 352 -19.62 4.54 -5.60
N PRO A 353 -20.01 4.35 -6.88
CA PRO A 353 -20.54 5.44 -7.70
C PRO A 353 -21.81 6.06 -7.09
N GLN A 354 -22.67 5.21 -6.52
CA GLN A 354 -23.92 5.63 -5.91
C GLN A 354 -23.70 6.36 -4.58
N LEU A 355 -22.79 5.86 -3.74
CA LEU A 355 -22.56 6.41 -2.41
C LEU A 355 -21.63 7.61 -2.39
N PHE A 356 -20.52 7.56 -3.11
CA PHE A 356 -19.53 8.64 -3.07
C PHE A 356 -19.79 9.71 -4.12
N GLY A 357 -20.42 9.34 -5.24
CA GLY A 357 -20.59 10.21 -6.40
C GLY A 357 -19.37 10.16 -7.33
N GLU A 358 -19.48 10.87 -8.45
CA GLU A 358 -18.55 10.76 -9.56
C GLU A 358 -17.11 11.19 -9.20
N TRP A 359 -16.97 12.32 -8.49
CA TRP A 359 -15.66 12.88 -8.14
C TRP A 359 -14.80 11.92 -7.32
N VAL A 360 -15.38 11.38 -6.25
CA VAL A 360 -14.66 10.48 -5.34
C VAL A 360 -14.40 9.14 -6.02
N THR A 361 -15.38 8.62 -6.76
CA THR A 361 -15.24 7.36 -7.50
C THR A 361 -14.10 7.44 -8.51
N ARG A 362 -14.02 8.55 -9.26
CA ARG A 362 -12.93 8.79 -10.23
C ARG A 362 -11.56 8.76 -9.55
N GLY A 363 -11.41 9.39 -8.39
CA GLY A 363 -10.13 9.37 -7.67
C GLY A 363 -9.79 8.03 -7.03
N ILE A 364 -10.79 7.22 -6.67
CA ILE A 364 -10.58 5.82 -6.28
C ILE A 364 -10.11 5.00 -7.48
N GLU A 365 -10.76 5.14 -8.64
CA GLU A 365 -10.41 4.42 -9.86
C GLU A 365 -9.03 4.81 -10.42
N ALA A 366 -8.55 6.01 -10.12
CA ALA A 366 -7.20 6.47 -10.46
C ALA A 366 -6.11 5.90 -9.51
N ASN A 367 -6.49 5.30 -8.38
CA ASN A 367 -5.52 4.71 -7.46
C ASN A 367 -4.86 3.46 -8.07
N LEU A 368 -3.53 3.38 -8.03
CA LEU A 368 -2.77 2.29 -8.65
C LEU A 368 -3.10 0.91 -8.06
N ILE A 369 -3.32 0.83 -6.74
CA ILE A 369 -3.72 -0.40 -6.07
C ILE A 369 -5.10 -0.81 -6.56
N ARG A 370 -6.05 0.15 -6.65
CA ARG A 370 -7.40 -0.13 -7.14
C ARG A 370 -7.42 -0.65 -8.57
N ILE A 371 -6.59 -0.09 -9.45
CA ILE A 371 -6.46 -0.53 -10.85
C ILE A 371 -6.04 -2.01 -10.89
N GLU A 372 -5.08 -2.41 -10.05
CA GLU A 372 -4.60 -3.79 -10.02
C GLU A 372 -5.61 -4.75 -9.38
N GLU A 373 -6.26 -4.34 -8.29
CA GLU A 373 -7.36 -5.11 -7.67
C GLU A 373 -8.51 -5.35 -8.64
N ALA A 374 -8.88 -4.33 -9.42
CA ALA A 374 -9.95 -4.44 -10.40
C ALA A 374 -9.62 -5.48 -11.49
N LYS A 375 -8.37 -5.56 -11.96
CA LYS A 375 -7.94 -6.60 -12.92
C LYS A 375 -8.02 -7.99 -12.33
N GLN A 376 -7.78 -8.13 -11.02
CA GLN A 376 -7.81 -9.40 -10.30
C GLN A 376 -9.21 -9.76 -9.78
N GLY A 377 -10.21 -8.90 -9.97
CA GLY A 377 -11.56 -9.11 -9.44
C GLY A 377 -11.64 -8.99 -7.91
N LEU A 378 -10.67 -8.32 -7.28
CA LEU A 378 -10.61 -8.12 -5.84
C LEU A 378 -11.43 -6.90 -5.40
N PRO A 379 -11.97 -6.93 -4.18
CA PRO A 379 -12.64 -5.77 -3.58
C PRO A 379 -11.62 -4.64 -3.34
N ALA A 380 -12.10 -3.41 -3.20
CA ALA A 380 -11.24 -2.24 -3.10
C ALA A 380 -10.67 -2.07 -1.68
N SER A 381 -9.37 -2.28 -1.49
CA SER A 381 -8.71 -2.01 -0.19
C SER A 381 -8.47 -0.53 0.09
N CYS A 382 -8.50 0.31 -0.94
CA CYS A 382 -8.31 1.76 -0.85
C CYS A 382 -9.44 2.49 -0.09
N VAL A 383 -10.55 1.83 0.21
CA VAL A 383 -11.65 2.37 1.01
C VAL A 383 -11.73 1.57 2.30
N THR A 384 -11.50 2.23 3.42
CA THR A 384 -11.53 1.61 4.74
C THR A 384 -12.42 2.39 5.69
N MET A 385 -13.13 1.68 6.56
CA MET A 385 -14.03 2.30 7.54
C MET A 385 -13.72 1.76 8.92
N HIS A 386 -13.58 2.63 9.92
CA HIS A 386 -13.38 2.22 11.31
C HIS A 386 -14.44 2.80 12.24
N PHE A 387 -14.83 2.01 13.24
CA PHE A 387 -15.80 2.41 14.26
C PHE A 387 -15.60 1.61 15.57
N THR A 388 -16.05 2.19 16.67
CA THR A 388 -15.98 1.58 18.01
C THR A 388 -17.27 0.81 18.33
N SER A 389 -17.24 0.04 19.42
CA SER A 389 -18.45 -0.63 19.93
C SER A 389 -19.46 0.34 20.54
N ASN A 390 -19.11 1.59 20.82
CA ASN A 390 -20.05 2.56 21.38
C ASN A 390 -20.97 3.12 20.28
N GLN A 391 -22.28 2.98 20.46
CA GLN A 391 -23.25 3.45 19.47
C GLN A 391 -23.27 4.96 19.24
N LYS A 392 -22.72 5.76 20.17
CA LYS A 392 -22.70 7.22 20.08
C LYS A 392 -21.48 7.77 19.36
N ASP A 393 -20.44 6.95 19.21
CA ASP A 393 -19.21 7.38 18.58
C ASP A 393 -19.40 7.45 17.06
N ASP A 394 -18.71 8.41 16.45
CA ASP A 394 -18.63 8.50 15.00
C ASP A 394 -17.88 7.30 14.42
N ALA A 395 -18.13 7.06 13.14
CA ALA A 395 -17.20 6.25 12.35
C ALA A 395 -16.32 7.18 11.52
N TYR A 396 -15.20 6.65 11.08
CA TYR A 396 -14.31 7.34 10.16
C TYR A 396 -14.19 6.51 8.90
N LEU A 397 -14.33 7.18 7.77
CA LEU A 397 -14.20 6.59 6.45
C LEU A 397 -12.98 7.21 5.78
N HIS A 398 -12.01 6.36 5.45
CA HIS A 398 -10.77 6.72 4.81
C HIS A 398 -10.75 6.20 3.37
N ILE A 399 -10.31 7.05 2.47
CA ILE A 399 -10.27 6.76 1.04
C ILE A 399 -8.89 7.20 0.54
N THR A 400 -8.08 6.24 0.08
CA THR A 400 -6.84 6.53 -0.66
C THR A 400 -7.15 6.69 -2.14
N MET A 401 -6.60 7.74 -2.73
CA MET A 401 -6.96 8.21 -4.07
C MET A 401 -5.71 8.61 -4.84
N GLY A 402 -5.78 8.61 -6.17
CA GLY A 402 -4.69 9.12 -7.02
C GLY A 402 -4.33 10.57 -6.70
N SER A 403 -3.03 10.90 -6.75
CA SER A 403 -2.48 12.23 -6.40
C SER A 403 -3.08 13.39 -7.19
N ILE A 404 -3.43 13.18 -8.46
CA ILE A 404 -4.00 14.24 -9.30
C ILE A 404 -5.42 14.56 -8.85
N GLU A 405 -6.26 13.54 -8.68
CA GLU A 405 -7.66 13.68 -8.32
C GLU A 405 -7.81 14.23 -6.90
N VAL A 406 -7.02 13.74 -5.95
CA VAL A 406 -7.05 14.24 -4.57
C VAL A 406 -6.58 15.70 -4.47
N TYR A 407 -5.63 16.13 -5.31
CA TYR A 407 -5.23 17.54 -5.39
C TYR A 407 -6.34 18.42 -5.97
N GLN A 408 -7.03 17.96 -7.03
CA GLN A 408 -8.20 18.68 -7.56
C GLN A 408 -9.31 18.80 -6.52
N MET A 409 -9.53 17.75 -5.74
CA MET A 409 -10.47 17.77 -4.62
C MET A 409 -10.03 18.76 -3.54
N TYR A 410 -8.74 18.81 -3.22
CA TYR A 410 -8.17 19.76 -2.27
C TYR A 410 -8.45 21.20 -2.69
N GLU A 411 -8.13 21.55 -3.94
CA GLU A 411 -8.37 22.90 -4.48
C GLU A 411 -9.86 23.26 -4.37
N THR A 412 -10.75 22.37 -4.81
CA THR A 412 -12.20 22.63 -4.82
C THR A 412 -12.79 22.80 -3.42
N LEU A 413 -12.32 22.04 -2.44
CA LEU A 413 -12.85 22.07 -1.08
C LEU A 413 -12.29 23.23 -0.25
N PHE A 414 -11.03 23.61 -0.45
CA PHE A 414 -10.29 24.46 0.49
C PHE A 414 -9.76 25.78 -0.09
N ARG A 415 -9.78 25.97 -1.41
CA ARG A 415 -9.43 27.25 -2.06
C ARG A 415 -10.63 27.82 -2.79
#